data_AF-A0A8S3QI79-F1
#
_entry.id   AF-A0A8S3QI79-F1
#
_cell.length_a   1.000
_cell.length_b   1.000
_cell.length_c   1.000
_cell.angle_alpha   90.00
_cell.angle_beta   90.00
_cell.angle_gamma   90.00
#
_symmetry.space_group_name_H-M   'P 1'
#
loop_
_entity.id
_entity.type
_entity.pdbx_description
1 polymer ?
#
loop_
_entity_poly.entity_id
_entity_poly.type
_entity_poly.pdbx_seq_one_letter_code
_entity_poly.pdbx_strand_id
1 'polypeptide(L)'
;MEINLEDGSISTDPISVLNKWKNDFSSMLNVENCIQPSENVDSKDQDKCDYLLDCEITIRLFNVCYNTGKVPVLWAKGVIVPVPKCSSSDPRDPLSYRGITLAPATYKLYCGVLDCRLREKFDASDIIHDEQNGFRKDRNTIDHLLSITSIIESRKLRKQSTYAAFIDFKKAYDTINRALLFSKLELLGVSSKMIKALRSLYNNVQSCIKLNGLLSDWFPVNTGLKQGCIISPLLFNFFINDLIDEVKKLNVGISIGEEKVCIMLYADDVVFLTESESELQIILNTLEYKLGLSENRSAKPRFS
;
A
#
# COMPACT_ATOMS: atom_id res chain seq x y z
N MET A 1 -17.01 -5.40 -11.01
CA MET A 1 -16.16 -6.59 -11.24
C MET A 1 -15.83 -7.21 -9.90
N GLU A 2 -16.35 -8.40 -9.61
CA GLU A 2 -16.20 -9.12 -8.33
C GLU A 2 -15.53 -10.46 -8.57
N ILE A 3 -14.64 -10.88 -7.67
CA ILE A 3 -14.02 -12.22 -7.75
C ILE A 3 -14.92 -13.22 -7.03
N ASN A 4 -15.23 -14.32 -7.68
CA ASN A 4 -15.74 -15.50 -7.01
C ASN A 4 -14.58 -16.20 -6.31
N LEU A 5 -14.67 -16.35 -4.99
CA LEU A 5 -13.59 -16.91 -4.19
C LEU A 5 -13.58 -18.44 -4.16
N GLU A 6 -14.61 -19.10 -4.69
CA GLU A 6 -14.68 -20.56 -4.79
C GLU A 6 -13.83 -21.08 -5.96
N ASP A 7 -13.92 -20.42 -7.12
CA ASP A 7 -13.26 -20.83 -8.36
C ASP A 7 -12.27 -19.78 -8.91
N GLY A 8 -12.16 -18.62 -8.26
CA GLY A 8 -11.31 -17.52 -8.69
C GLY A 8 -11.79 -16.86 -9.99
N SER A 9 -13.02 -17.14 -10.44
CA SER A 9 -13.61 -16.49 -11.62
C SER A 9 -13.93 -15.03 -11.32
N ILE A 10 -14.06 -14.23 -12.37
CA ILE A 10 -14.33 -12.79 -12.24
C ILE A 10 -15.69 -12.52 -12.86
N SER A 11 -16.66 -12.12 -12.04
CA SER A 11 -17.95 -11.62 -12.52
C SER A 11 -17.82 -10.15 -12.87
N THR A 12 -18.22 -9.79 -14.09
CA THR A 12 -18.25 -8.41 -14.58
C THR A 12 -19.66 -7.83 -14.63
N ASP A 13 -20.70 -8.66 -14.52
CA ASP A 13 -22.10 -8.24 -14.56
C ASP A 13 -22.52 -7.51 -13.27
N PRO A 14 -22.91 -6.22 -13.35
CA PRO A 14 -23.24 -5.42 -12.17
C PRO A 14 -24.39 -6.00 -11.32
N ILE A 15 -25.43 -6.54 -11.95
CA ILE A 15 -26.63 -7.05 -11.26
C ILE A 15 -26.29 -8.32 -10.46
N SER A 16 -25.55 -9.26 -11.08
CA SER A 16 -25.03 -10.44 -10.41
C SER A 16 -24.16 -10.09 -9.20
N VAL A 17 -23.25 -9.11 -9.35
CA VAL A 17 -22.38 -8.65 -8.28
C VAL A 17 -23.18 -8.06 -7.12
N LEU A 18 -24.19 -7.25 -7.43
CA LEU A 18 -25.02 -6.60 -6.42
C LEU A 18 -25.87 -7.59 -5.62
N ASN A 19 -26.54 -8.52 -6.31
CA ASN A 19 -27.35 -9.55 -5.64
C ASN A 19 -26.49 -10.41 -4.71
N LYS A 20 -25.27 -10.72 -5.13
CA LYS A 20 -24.28 -11.38 -4.28
C LYS A 20 -23.97 -10.54 -3.04
N TRP A 21 -23.71 -9.24 -3.19
CA TRP A 21 -23.44 -8.35 -2.04
C TRP A 21 -24.61 -8.25 -1.06
N LYS A 22 -25.86 -8.14 -1.56
CA LYS A 22 -27.06 -8.12 -0.71
C LYS A 22 -27.15 -9.38 0.15
N ASN A 23 -26.87 -10.54 -0.43
CA ASN A 23 -26.86 -11.81 0.30
C ASN A 23 -25.70 -11.88 1.29
N ASP A 24 -24.47 -11.60 0.84
CA ASP A 24 -23.23 -11.71 1.62
C ASP A 24 -23.21 -10.78 2.83
N PHE A 25 -23.86 -9.60 2.74
CA PHE A 25 -23.84 -8.57 3.79
C PHE A 25 -25.17 -8.44 4.54
N SER A 26 -26.17 -9.26 4.22
CA SER A 26 -27.50 -9.23 4.85
C SER A 26 -27.44 -9.24 6.39
N SER A 27 -26.60 -10.10 6.96
CA SER A 27 -26.37 -10.22 8.40
C SER A 27 -25.73 -8.99 9.04
N MET A 28 -24.97 -8.19 8.28
CA MET A 28 -24.35 -6.95 8.78
C MET A 28 -25.27 -5.74 8.64
N LEU A 29 -26.23 -5.80 7.72
CA LEU A 29 -27.04 -4.65 7.30
C LEU A 29 -28.43 -4.59 7.94
N ASN A 30 -28.86 -5.59 8.72
CA ASN A 30 -30.22 -5.70 9.29
C ASN A 30 -31.29 -5.35 8.23
N VAL A 31 -31.26 -6.06 7.10
CA VAL A 31 -31.91 -5.68 5.84
C VAL A 31 -33.45 -5.70 5.87
N GLU A 32 -34.08 -6.26 6.92
CA GLU A 32 -35.54 -6.44 7.00
C GLU A 32 -36.35 -5.12 6.91
N ASN A 33 -35.76 -3.96 7.19
CA ASN A 33 -36.44 -2.66 7.12
C ASN A 33 -36.08 -1.79 5.91
N CYS A 34 -35.28 -2.28 4.95
CA CYS A 34 -34.69 -1.42 3.90
C CYS A 34 -35.35 -1.55 2.52
N ILE A 35 -36.34 -2.43 2.35
CA ILE A 35 -37.02 -2.61 1.06
C ILE A 35 -38.51 -2.33 1.28
N GLN A 36 -38.91 -1.08 1.10
CA GLN A 36 -40.28 -0.80 0.67
C GLN A 36 -40.23 -0.74 -0.85
N PRO A 37 -40.88 -1.66 -1.58
CA PRO A 37 -40.93 -1.58 -3.03
C PRO A 37 -41.65 -0.27 -3.38
N SER A 38 -40.98 0.64 -4.08
CA SER A 38 -41.69 1.75 -4.73
C SER A 38 -42.51 1.17 -5.86
N GLU A 39 -43.82 1.05 -5.65
CA GLU A 39 -44.76 0.62 -6.68
C GLU A 39 -44.74 1.61 -7.85
N ASN A 40 -44.54 1.08 -9.05
CA ASN A 40 -44.57 1.72 -10.37
C ASN A 40 -43.47 2.76 -10.65
N VAL A 41 -42.30 2.26 -11.07
CA VAL A 41 -41.24 3.07 -11.67
C VAL A 41 -40.96 2.55 -13.09
N ASP A 42 -40.96 3.45 -14.07
CA ASP A 42 -40.68 3.14 -15.47
C ASP A 42 -39.29 2.50 -15.65
N SER A 43 -39.12 1.66 -16.67
CA SER A 43 -37.90 0.84 -16.86
C SER A 43 -36.57 1.61 -16.94
N LYS A 44 -36.58 2.90 -17.29
CA LYS A 44 -35.40 3.78 -17.25
C LYS A 44 -35.09 4.36 -15.86
N ASP A 45 -36.10 4.48 -15.02
CA ASP A 45 -35.96 4.95 -13.64
C ASP A 45 -35.68 3.80 -12.67
N GLN A 46 -35.97 2.55 -13.07
CA GLN A 46 -35.59 1.33 -12.34
C GLN A 46 -34.06 1.19 -12.22
N ASP A 47 -33.30 1.36 -13.30
CA ASP A 47 -31.82 1.32 -13.28
C ASP A 47 -31.22 2.42 -12.39
N LYS A 48 -31.88 3.58 -12.33
CA LYS A 48 -31.50 4.72 -11.47
C LYS A 48 -31.80 4.43 -10.00
N CYS A 49 -32.97 3.88 -9.71
CA CYS A 49 -33.37 3.44 -8.38
C CYS A 49 -32.45 2.31 -7.87
N ASP A 50 -32.08 1.36 -8.73
CA ASP A 50 -31.14 0.30 -8.40
C ASP A 50 -29.75 0.87 -8.10
N TYR A 51 -29.22 1.78 -8.93
CA TYR A 51 -27.94 2.46 -8.65
C TYR A 51 -27.94 3.29 -7.36
N LEU A 52 -29.06 3.96 -7.04
CA LEU A 52 -29.22 4.73 -5.80
C LEU A 52 -29.32 3.80 -4.58
N LEU A 53 -30.01 2.66 -4.71
CA LEU A 53 -30.09 1.62 -3.68
C LEU A 53 -28.71 0.97 -3.42
N ASP A 54 -27.89 0.83 -4.47
CA ASP A 54 -26.52 0.29 -4.38
C ASP A 54 -25.59 1.20 -3.60
N CYS A 55 -25.73 2.51 -3.78
CA CYS A 55 -24.98 3.53 -3.06
C CYS A 55 -25.38 3.59 -1.58
N GLU A 56 -26.68 3.56 -1.27
CA GLU A 56 -27.18 3.60 0.11
C GLU A 56 -26.72 2.38 0.92
N ILE A 57 -26.83 1.17 0.36
CA ILE A 57 -26.36 -0.07 1.00
C ILE A 57 -24.85 -0.01 1.24
N THR A 58 -24.08 0.43 0.25
CA THR A 58 -22.62 0.54 0.35
C THR A 58 -22.20 1.56 1.40
N ILE A 59 -22.85 2.72 1.44
CA ILE A 59 -22.60 3.76 2.45
C ILE A 59 -22.91 3.24 3.85
N ARG A 60 -24.06 2.58 4.05
CA ARG A 60 -24.42 1.97 5.34
C ARG A 60 -23.41 0.92 5.77
N LEU A 61 -23.03 0.01 4.87
CA LEU A 61 -22.01 -1.00 5.12
C LEU A 61 -20.70 -0.34 5.58
N PHE A 62 -20.22 0.67 4.84
CA PHE A 62 -18.96 1.34 5.16
C PHE A 62 -19.02 2.10 6.47
N ASN A 63 -20.15 2.72 6.79
CA ASN A 63 -20.36 3.38 8.07
C ASN A 63 -20.37 2.37 9.23
N VAL A 64 -21.05 1.22 9.08
CA VAL A 64 -20.99 0.13 10.06
C VAL A 64 -19.56 -0.36 10.23
N CYS A 65 -18.85 -0.63 9.13
CA CYS A 65 -17.45 -1.05 9.16
C CYS A 65 -16.55 -0.04 9.88
N TYR A 66 -16.70 1.24 9.56
CA TYR A 66 -15.89 2.32 10.12
C TYR A 66 -16.19 2.58 11.61
N ASN A 67 -17.46 2.49 12.01
CA ASN A 67 -17.87 2.72 13.40
C ASN A 67 -17.55 1.53 14.30
N THR A 68 -17.77 0.32 13.82
CA THR A 68 -17.61 -0.89 14.63
C THR A 68 -16.20 -1.48 14.56
N GLY A 69 -15.46 -1.21 13.48
CA GLY A 69 -14.20 -1.88 13.17
C GLY A 69 -14.37 -3.36 12.81
N LYS A 70 -15.56 -3.75 12.36
CA LYS A 70 -15.86 -5.11 11.86
C LYS A 70 -16.11 -5.03 10.37
N VAL A 71 -15.48 -5.91 9.61
CA VAL A 71 -15.64 -5.97 8.15
C VAL A 71 -16.20 -7.32 7.73
N PRO A 72 -16.83 -7.43 6.54
CA PRO A 72 -17.24 -8.72 6.02
C PRO A 72 -16.10 -9.73 5.97
N VAL A 73 -16.38 -10.97 6.38
CA VAL A 73 -15.37 -12.05 6.39
C VAL A 73 -14.77 -12.28 4.99
N LEU A 74 -15.56 -12.04 3.94
CA LEU A 74 -15.13 -12.09 2.55
C LEU A 74 -13.90 -11.20 2.27
N TRP A 75 -13.80 -10.04 2.92
CA TRP A 75 -12.71 -9.08 2.73
C TRP A 75 -11.36 -9.56 3.28
N ALA A 76 -11.38 -10.57 4.15
CA ALA A 76 -10.18 -11.21 4.65
C ALA A 76 -9.55 -12.17 3.62
N LYS A 77 -10.29 -12.57 2.59
CA LYS A 77 -9.80 -13.49 1.55
C LYS A 77 -9.21 -12.74 0.35
N GLY A 78 -8.05 -13.18 -0.12
CA GLY A 78 -7.42 -12.69 -1.35
C GLY A 78 -6.88 -13.80 -2.24
N VAL A 79 -6.96 -13.63 -3.55
CA VAL A 79 -6.39 -14.57 -4.52
C VAL A 79 -5.13 -13.98 -5.12
N ILE A 80 -3.99 -14.60 -4.86
CA ILE A 80 -2.69 -14.16 -5.38
C ILE A 80 -2.53 -14.71 -6.79
N VAL A 81 -2.38 -13.81 -7.77
CA VAL A 81 -2.06 -14.15 -9.15
C VAL A 81 -0.59 -13.81 -9.41
N PRO A 82 0.26 -14.80 -9.70
CA PRO A 82 1.65 -14.56 -10.08
C PRO A 82 1.73 -13.89 -11.45
N VAL A 83 2.37 -12.72 -11.52
CA VAL A 83 2.65 -11.99 -12.76
C VAL A 83 4.16 -11.97 -13.00
N PRO A 84 4.67 -12.43 -14.16
CA PRO A 84 6.09 -12.41 -14.46
C PRO A 84 6.69 -11.00 -14.34
N LYS A 85 7.86 -10.85 -13.71
CA LYS A 85 8.59 -9.57 -13.62
C LYS A 85 9.15 -9.13 -14.97
N CYS A 86 9.67 -10.09 -15.73
CA CYS A 86 10.22 -9.89 -17.06
C CYS A 86 9.94 -11.14 -17.91
N SER A 87 9.71 -10.95 -19.21
CA SER A 87 9.42 -12.03 -20.16
C SER A 87 10.59 -13.00 -20.35
N SER A 88 11.82 -12.60 -20.03
CA SER A 88 13.05 -13.41 -20.18
C SER A 88 13.50 -14.13 -18.91
N SER A 89 12.73 -14.03 -17.82
CA SER A 89 13.09 -14.65 -16.52
C SER A 89 12.85 -16.16 -16.55
N ASP A 90 13.59 -16.95 -15.77
CA ASP A 90 13.30 -18.39 -15.65
C ASP A 90 11.88 -18.59 -15.08
N PRO A 91 10.94 -19.19 -15.82
CA PRO A 91 9.57 -19.35 -15.36
C PRO A 91 9.44 -20.29 -14.16
N ARG A 92 10.50 -21.04 -13.81
CA ARG A 92 10.55 -21.96 -12.66
C ARG A 92 11.00 -21.28 -11.38
N ASP A 93 11.53 -20.06 -11.43
CA ASP A 93 11.93 -19.32 -10.24
C ASP A 93 10.74 -18.50 -9.68
N PRO A 94 10.21 -18.83 -8.50
CA PRO A 94 9.11 -18.08 -7.89
C PRO A 94 9.46 -16.62 -7.60
N LEU A 95 10.75 -16.29 -7.43
CA LEU A 95 11.21 -14.91 -7.18
C LEU A 95 11.15 -14.03 -8.43
N SER A 96 10.97 -14.65 -9.60
CA SER A 96 10.79 -13.97 -10.89
C SER A 96 9.34 -13.50 -11.14
N TYR A 97 8.44 -13.71 -10.18
CA TYR A 97 7.04 -13.27 -10.25
C TYR A 97 6.73 -12.19 -9.19
N ARG A 98 5.76 -11.33 -9.50
CA ARG A 98 5.06 -10.45 -8.55
C ARG A 98 3.71 -11.09 -8.21
N GLY A 99 3.44 -11.30 -6.93
CA GLY A 99 2.16 -11.83 -6.47
C GLY A 99 1.13 -10.72 -6.31
N ILE A 100 0.29 -10.48 -7.33
CA ILE A 100 -0.76 -9.46 -7.23
C ILE A 100 -1.96 -10.06 -6.51
N THR A 101 -2.40 -9.41 -5.42
CA THR A 101 -3.56 -9.89 -4.66
C THR A 101 -4.85 -9.33 -5.26
N LEU A 102 -5.69 -10.23 -5.77
CA LEU A 102 -7.06 -9.95 -6.16
C LEU A 102 -7.96 -9.99 -4.92
N ALA A 103 -8.61 -8.87 -4.63
CA ALA A 103 -9.53 -8.70 -3.51
C ALA A 103 -10.95 -8.30 -3.99
N PRO A 104 -12.01 -8.58 -3.20
CA PRO A 104 -13.38 -8.16 -3.48
C PRO A 104 -13.50 -6.67 -3.87
N ALA A 105 -14.43 -6.31 -4.76
CA ALA A 105 -14.58 -4.91 -5.17
C ALA A 105 -15.10 -4.03 -4.03
N THR A 106 -16.02 -4.55 -3.20
CA THR A 106 -16.45 -3.86 -1.96
C THR A 106 -15.28 -3.52 -1.04
N TYR A 107 -14.33 -4.44 -0.88
CA TYR A 107 -13.10 -4.20 -0.12
C TYR A 107 -12.28 -3.06 -0.72
N LYS A 108 -12.08 -3.07 -2.05
CA LYS A 108 -11.33 -2.03 -2.74
C LYS A 108 -11.98 -0.66 -2.58
N LEU A 109 -13.30 -0.58 -2.76
CA LEU A 109 -14.06 0.66 -2.56
C LEU A 109 -13.90 1.20 -1.13
N TYR A 110 -14.05 0.34 -0.13
CA TYR A 110 -13.85 0.74 1.26
C TYR A 110 -12.41 1.20 1.54
N CYS A 111 -11.40 0.52 0.99
CA CYS A 111 -10.00 0.96 1.07
C CYS A 111 -9.81 2.33 0.43
N GLY A 112 -10.46 2.60 -0.70
CA GLY A 112 -10.42 3.92 -1.36
C GLY A 112 -11.04 5.03 -0.50
N VAL A 113 -12.16 4.74 0.18
CA VAL A 113 -12.77 5.70 1.12
C VAL A 113 -11.84 6.00 2.30
N LEU A 114 -11.21 4.98 2.88
CA LEU A 114 -10.26 5.17 3.97
C LEU A 114 -8.99 5.91 3.51
N ASP A 115 -8.49 5.60 2.31
CA ASP A 115 -7.33 6.26 1.70
C ASP A 115 -7.62 7.75 1.47
N CYS A 116 -8.76 8.11 0.86
CA CYS A 116 -9.18 9.51 0.70
C CYS A 116 -9.24 10.25 2.03
N ARG A 117 -9.85 9.66 3.06
CA ARG A 117 -9.95 10.29 4.40
C ARG A 117 -8.60 10.49 5.07
N LEU A 118 -7.65 9.57 4.87
CA LEU A 118 -6.29 9.76 5.37
C LEU A 118 -5.58 10.86 4.59
N ARG A 119 -5.61 10.81 3.26
CA ARG A 119 -4.97 11.83 2.41
C ARG A 119 -5.50 13.22 2.67
N GLU A 120 -6.81 13.40 2.85
CA GLU A 120 -7.39 14.70 3.21
C GLU A 120 -6.79 15.28 4.50
N LYS A 121 -6.48 14.41 5.47
CA LYS A 121 -5.81 14.82 6.70
C LYS A 121 -4.31 15.08 6.50
N PHE A 122 -3.62 14.21 5.76
CA PHE A 122 -2.16 14.15 5.71
C PHE A 122 -1.53 14.89 4.53
N ASP A 123 -2.26 15.19 3.47
CA ASP A 123 -1.75 16.02 2.37
C ASP A 123 -1.72 17.51 2.78
N ALA A 124 -2.53 17.90 3.78
CA ALA A 124 -2.58 19.26 4.33
C ALA A 124 -1.59 19.51 5.48
N SER A 125 -1.01 18.44 6.03
CA SER A 125 -0.05 18.50 7.13
C SER A 125 1.22 17.83 6.62
N ASP A 126 2.34 18.53 6.48
CA ASP A 126 3.64 18.04 5.96
C ASP A 126 4.25 16.89 6.79
N ILE A 127 3.51 15.79 6.93
CA ILE A 127 3.79 14.65 7.79
C ILE A 127 4.61 13.62 7.01
N ILE A 128 4.30 13.43 5.72
CA ILE A 128 5.14 12.65 4.83
C ILE A 128 6.23 13.58 4.31
N HIS A 129 7.47 13.22 4.61
CA HIS A 129 8.66 13.98 4.22
C HIS A 129 8.76 14.15 2.70
N ASP A 130 9.32 15.28 2.29
CA ASP A 130 9.49 15.65 0.89
C ASP A 130 10.51 14.81 0.12
N GLU A 131 11.37 14.10 0.83
CA GLU A 131 12.28 13.13 0.25
C GLU A 131 11.56 11.89 -0.30
N GLN A 132 10.31 11.63 0.07
CA GLN A 132 9.50 10.54 -0.49
C GLN A 132 8.60 11.07 -1.61
N ASN A 133 8.86 10.68 -2.86
CA ASN A 133 8.02 11.03 -4.02
C ASN A 133 7.04 9.92 -4.41
N GLY A 134 7.28 8.68 -4.01
CA GLY A 134 6.43 7.53 -4.36
C GLY A 134 5.02 7.68 -3.80
N PHE A 135 4.01 7.41 -4.64
CA PHE A 135 2.58 7.40 -4.25
C PHE A 135 2.05 8.71 -3.64
N ARG A 136 2.73 9.83 -3.91
CA ARG A 136 2.26 11.18 -3.57
C ARG A 136 1.68 11.85 -4.80
N LYS A 137 0.67 12.67 -4.55
CA LYS A 137 0.05 13.50 -5.60
C LYS A 137 1.09 14.52 -6.08
N ASP A 138 1.10 14.79 -7.38
CA ASP A 138 1.94 15.81 -8.02
C ASP A 138 3.46 15.60 -7.84
N ARG A 139 3.88 14.36 -7.52
CA ARG A 139 5.28 13.92 -7.44
C ARG A 139 5.51 12.77 -8.42
N ASN A 140 6.66 12.74 -9.06
CA ASN A 140 7.01 11.73 -10.05
C ASN A 140 8.50 11.37 -10.02
N THR A 141 8.91 10.38 -10.81
CA THR A 141 10.29 9.90 -10.87
C THR A 141 11.25 10.92 -11.51
N ILE A 142 10.75 11.79 -12.40
CA ILE A 142 11.53 12.82 -13.08
C ILE A 142 12.01 13.86 -12.06
N ASP A 143 11.23 14.16 -11.02
CA ASP A 143 11.62 15.11 -9.97
C ASP A 143 12.93 14.68 -9.26
N HIS A 144 13.03 13.40 -8.89
CA HIS A 144 14.27 12.85 -8.31
C HIS A 144 15.39 12.76 -9.35
N LEU A 145 15.09 12.35 -10.58
CA LEU A 145 16.09 12.27 -11.65
C LEU A 145 16.73 13.64 -11.91
N LEU A 146 15.92 14.70 -11.99
CA LEU A 146 16.39 16.08 -12.17
C LEU A 146 17.23 16.52 -10.97
N SER A 147 16.78 16.22 -9.75
CA SER A 147 17.49 16.57 -8.52
C SER A 147 18.88 15.92 -8.47
N ILE A 148 18.96 14.60 -8.66
CA ILE A 148 20.20 13.83 -8.65
C ILE A 148 21.14 14.31 -9.76
N THR A 149 20.63 14.46 -10.99
CA THR A 149 21.44 14.88 -12.14
C THR A 149 22.01 16.28 -11.92
N SER A 150 21.18 17.23 -11.46
CA SER A 150 21.62 18.59 -11.15
C SER A 150 22.69 18.63 -10.07
N ILE A 151 22.54 17.82 -9.01
CA ILE A 151 23.53 17.71 -7.94
C ILE A 151 24.87 17.19 -8.49
N ILE A 152 24.84 16.10 -9.25
CA ILE A 152 26.03 15.47 -9.82
C ILE A 152 26.74 16.43 -10.76
N GLU A 153 26.02 17.09 -11.67
CA GLU A 153 26.60 18.05 -12.62
C GLU A 153 27.23 19.25 -11.91
N SER A 154 26.49 19.83 -10.96
CA SER A 154 26.94 20.97 -10.15
C SER A 154 28.22 20.65 -9.37
N ARG A 155 28.32 19.44 -8.76
CA ARG A 155 29.53 19.00 -8.05
C ARG A 155 30.69 18.67 -8.99
N LYS A 156 30.42 18.05 -10.15
CA LYS A 156 31.43 17.80 -11.19
C LYS A 156 32.08 19.10 -11.67
N LEU A 157 31.30 20.16 -11.90
CA LEU A 157 31.81 21.49 -12.28
C LEU A 157 32.75 22.07 -11.22
N ARG A 158 32.48 21.81 -9.94
CA ARG A 158 33.32 22.21 -8.80
C ARG A 158 34.46 21.24 -8.49
N LYS A 159 34.65 20.19 -9.30
CA LYS A 159 35.63 19.11 -9.07
C LYS A 159 35.45 18.42 -7.71
N GLN A 160 34.21 18.30 -7.25
CA GLN A 160 33.85 17.60 -6.02
C GLN A 160 33.36 16.18 -6.33
N SER A 161 33.77 15.22 -5.51
CA SER A 161 33.26 13.85 -5.57
C SER A 161 31.81 13.78 -5.09
N THR A 162 31.06 12.82 -5.62
CA THR A 162 29.69 12.51 -5.19
C THR A 162 29.62 11.00 -4.99
N TYR A 163 29.17 10.59 -3.82
CA TYR A 163 29.02 9.17 -3.48
C TYR A 163 27.53 8.87 -3.35
N ALA A 164 27.10 7.74 -3.91
CA ALA A 164 25.71 7.33 -3.90
C ALA A 164 25.57 5.85 -3.58
N ALA A 165 24.53 5.48 -2.82
CA ALA A 165 24.12 4.08 -2.64
C ALA A 165 22.66 3.91 -3.02
N PHE A 166 22.39 2.96 -3.90
CA PHE A 166 21.04 2.55 -4.29
C PHE A 166 20.66 1.31 -3.49
N ILE A 167 19.55 1.39 -2.76
CA ILE A 167 19.05 0.34 -1.88
C ILE A 167 17.68 -0.11 -2.38
N ASP A 168 17.59 -1.38 -2.75
CA ASP A 168 16.35 -2.09 -3.07
C ASP A 168 15.95 -2.98 -1.88
N PHE A 169 14.80 -2.68 -1.27
CA PHE A 169 14.26 -3.47 -0.17
C PHE A 169 13.54 -4.71 -0.69
N LYS A 170 14.19 -5.86 -0.50
CA LYS A 170 13.58 -7.14 -0.88
C LYS A 170 12.23 -7.35 -0.20
N LYS A 171 11.17 -7.42 -1.02
CA LYS A 171 9.79 -7.69 -0.58
C LYS A 171 9.32 -6.72 0.52
N ALA A 172 9.65 -5.44 0.40
CA ALA A 172 9.37 -4.41 1.41
C ALA A 172 7.92 -4.43 1.90
N TYR A 173 6.95 -4.59 0.98
CA TYR A 173 5.53 -4.66 1.32
C TYR A 173 5.18 -5.92 2.13
N ASP A 174 5.74 -7.08 1.78
CA ASP A 174 5.36 -8.37 2.36
C ASP A 174 5.92 -8.56 3.78
N THR A 175 6.95 -7.78 4.14
CA THR A 175 7.70 -7.90 5.39
C THR A 175 7.28 -6.90 6.47
N ILE A 176 6.40 -5.94 6.16
CA ILE A 176 5.96 -4.94 7.13
C ILE A 176 5.34 -5.59 8.37
N ASN A 177 5.87 -5.20 9.54
CA ASN A 177 5.25 -5.51 10.82
C ASN A 177 4.03 -4.61 11.02
N ARG A 178 2.83 -5.20 10.92
CA ARG A 178 1.55 -4.49 11.03
C ARG A 178 1.37 -3.83 12.40
N ALA A 179 1.81 -4.48 13.48
CA ALA A 179 1.68 -3.92 14.83
C ALA A 179 2.51 -2.63 14.95
N LEU A 180 3.75 -2.65 14.48
CA LEU A 180 4.61 -1.48 14.43
C LEU A 180 4.01 -0.37 13.55
N LEU A 181 3.53 -0.71 12.35
CA LEU A 181 2.85 0.25 11.47
C LEU A 181 1.70 0.97 12.19
N PHE A 182 0.80 0.23 12.83
CA PHE A 182 -0.34 0.85 13.51
C PHE A 182 0.09 1.73 14.70
N SER A 183 1.11 1.32 15.45
CA SER A 183 1.68 2.15 16.52
C SER A 183 2.32 3.44 15.97
N LYS A 184 2.98 3.40 14.80
CA LYS A 184 3.46 4.62 14.13
C LYS A 184 2.30 5.55 13.75
N LEU A 185 1.21 5.01 13.20
CA LEU A 185 0.02 5.80 12.87
C LEU A 185 -0.61 6.46 14.11
N GLU A 186 -0.59 5.80 15.27
CA GLU A 186 -1.02 6.38 16.55
C GLU A 186 -0.15 7.60 16.90
N LEU A 187 1.17 7.49 16.77
CA LEU A 187 2.13 8.58 17.03
C LEU A 187 1.98 9.75 16.04
N LEU A 188 1.64 9.48 14.78
CA LEU A 188 1.32 10.49 13.77
C LEU A 188 -0.06 11.16 13.99
N GLY A 189 -0.76 10.81 15.08
CA GLY A 189 -2.04 11.41 15.45
C GLY A 189 -3.22 10.90 14.61
N VAL A 190 -3.12 9.74 13.95
CA VAL A 190 -4.28 9.09 13.32
C VAL A 190 -5.27 8.71 14.42
N SER A 191 -6.55 9.01 14.23
CA SER A 191 -7.56 8.74 15.26
C SER A 191 -7.69 7.23 15.53
N SER A 192 -7.89 6.86 16.78
CA SER A 192 -8.08 5.45 17.19
C SER A 192 -9.18 4.75 16.38
N LYS A 193 -10.24 5.48 16.02
CA LYS A 193 -11.32 5.01 15.14
C LYS A 193 -10.83 4.63 13.75
N MET A 194 -10.02 5.48 13.11
CA MET A 194 -9.43 5.19 11.81
C MET A 194 -8.47 4.01 11.89
N ILE A 195 -7.64 3.93 12.92
CA ILE A 195 -6.72 2.81 13.13
C ILE A 195 -7.46 1.50 13.34
N LYS A 196 -8.57 1.52 14.08
CA LYS A 196 -9.44 0.35 14.24
C LYS A 196 -10.02 -0.10 12.91
N ALA A 197 -10.48 0.84 12.07
CA ALA A 197 -10.95 0.54 10.72
C ALA A 197 -9.84 -0.06 9.84
N LEU A 198 -8.61 0.47 9.89
CA LEU A 198 -7.46 -0.08 9.16
C LEU A 198 -7.11 -1.49 9.66
N ARG A 199 -6.99 -1.70 10.97
CA ARG A 199 -6.71 -3.01 11.59
C ARG A 199 -7.72 -4.06 11.12
N SER A 200 -9.00 -3.70 11.01
CA SER A 200 -10.04 -4.62 10.57
C SER A 200 -9.81 -5.23 9.18
N LEU A 201 -9.11 -4.52 8.27
CA LEU A 201 -8.77 -5.02 6.93
C LEU A 201 -7.71 -6.14 6.93
N TYR A 202 -6.97 -6.25 8.03
CA TYR A 202 -5.84 -7.17 8.19
C TYR A 202 -6.10 -8.28 9.21
N ASN A 203 -7.31 -8.35 9.79
CA ASN A 203 -7.71 -9.42 10.70
C ASN A 203 -7.98 -10.71 9.93
N ASN A 204 -7.37 -11.81 10.37
CA ASN A 204 -7.56 -13.16 9.83
C ASN A 204 -7.44 -13.24 8.30
N VAL A 205 -6.51 -12.47 7.72
CA VAL A 205 -6.31 -12.47 6.26
C VAL A 205 -5.85 -13.85 5.82
N GLN A 206 -6.50 -14.38 4.78
CA GLN A 206 -6.13 -15.61 4.12
C GLN A 206 -5.89 -15.34 2.64
N SER A 207 -4.91 -16.02 2.08
CA SER A 207 -4.64 -16.00 0.65
C SER A 207 -4.57 -17.40 0.08
N CYS A 208 -4.88 -17.53 -1.21
CA CYS A 208 -4.53 -18.70 -2.02
C CYS A 208 -3.80 -18.23 -3.27
N ILE A 209 -3.10 -19.14 -3.96
CA ILE A 209 -2.40 -18.85 -5.21
C ILE A 209 -3.23 -19.39 -6.36
N LYS A 210 -3.48 -18.56 -7.37
CA LYS A 210 -4.09 -18.99 -8.64
C LYS A 210 -3.01 -19.23 -9.68
N LEU A 211 -2.89 -20.46 -10.15
CA LEU A 211 -1.94 -20.86 -11.19
C LEU A 211 -2.65 -21.72 -12.23
N ASN A 212 -2.56 -21.34 -13.51
CA ASN A 212 -3.17 -22.08 -14.63
C ASN A 212 -4.67 -22.40 -14.44
N GLY A 213 -5.41 -21.47 -13.83
CA GLY A 213 -6.85 -21.64 -13.56
C GLY A 213 -7.19 -22.45 -12.31
N LEU A 214 -6.19 -23.04 -11.63
CA LEU A 214 -6.36 -23.78 -10.38
C LEU A 214 -6.02 -22.91 -9.18
N LEU A 215 -6.70 -23.16 -8.06
CA LEU A 215 -6.41 -22.52 -6.77
C LEU A 215 -5.64 -23.48 -5.86
N SER A 216 -4.65 -22.95 -5.15
CA SER A 216 -4.02 -23.65 -4.03
C SER A 216 -4.94 -23.68 -2.81
N ASP A 217 -4.54 -24.44 -1.80
CA ASP A 217 -5.11 -24.31 -0.46
C ASP A 217 -4.96 -22.88 0.08
N TRP A 218 -5.91 -22.49 0.93
CA TRP A 218 -5.88 -21.23 1.64
C TRP A 218 -4.87 -21.27 2.78
N PHE A 219 -4.05 -20.23 2.89
CA PHE A 219 -3.07 -20.06 3.96
C PHE A 219 -3.20 -18.69 4.63
N PRO A 220 -2.87 -18.58 5.93
CA PRO A 220 -2.94 -17.31 6.65
C PRO A 220 -1.81 -16.35 6.23
N VAL A 221 -2.12 -15.05 6.17
CA VAL A 221 -1.16 -13.98 5.88
C VAL A 221 -1.09 -13.00 7.05
N ASN A 222 -0.08 -13.19 7.90
CA ASN A 222 0.05 -12.48 9.18
C ASN A 222 0.90 -11.21 9.12
N THR A 223 1.75 -11.07 8.09
CA THR A 223 2.66 -9.92 7.93
C THR A 223 2.41 -9.20 6.60
N GLY A 224 2.99 -8.01 6.49
CA GLY A 224 2.99 -7.25 5.26
C GLY A 224 1.68 -6.57 4.92
N LEU A 225 1.74 -5.74 3.88
CA LEU A 225 0.63 -5.07 3.26
C LEU A 225 0.20 -5.84 2.00
N LYS A 226 -1.10 -5.80 1.66
CA LYS A 226 -1.60 -6.50 0.47
C LYS A 226 -1.12 -5.78 -0.79
N GLN A 227 -0.35 -6.45 -1.64
CA GLN A 227 0.07 -5.90 -2.94
C GLN A 227 -1.14 -5.75 -3.86
N GLY A 228 -1.32 -4.55 -4.43
CA GLY A 228 -2.48 -4.20 -5.25
C GLY A 228 -3.69 -3.66 -4.47
N CYS A 229 -3.60 -3.54 -3.14
CA CYS A 229 -4.61 -2.86 -2.34
C CYS A 229 -4.39 -1.34 -2.37
N ILE A 230 -5.48 -0.58 -2.53
CA ILE A 230 -5.46 0.88 -2.79
C ILE A 230 -4.74 1.66 -1.68
N ILE A 231 -4.97 1.30 -0.41
CA ILE A 231 -4.42 2.02 0.75
C ILE A 231 -3.01 1.56 1.14
N SER A 232 -2.55 0.41 0.64
CA SER A 232 -1.24 -0.15 1.00
C SER A 232 -0.07 0.81 0.69
N PRO A 233 -0.03 1.52 -0.45
CA PRO A 233 1.06 2.44 -0.74
C PRO A 233 1.15 3.61 0.25
N LEU A 234 0.01 4.17 0.66
CA LEU A 234 0.00 5.24 1.67
C LEU A 234 0.49 4.73 3.03
N LEU A 235 0.03 3.54 3.44
CA LEU A 235 0.50 2.90 4.67
C LEU A 235 2.00 2.59 4.63
N PHE A 236 2.53 2.21 3.47
CA PHE A 236 3.95 2.02 3.26
C PHE A 236 4.73 3.33 3.44
N ASN A 237 4.25 4.42 2.87
CA ASN A 237 4.87 5.74 3.04
C ASN A 237 4.95 6.13 4.52
N PHE A 238 3.87 5.96 5.30
CA PHE A 238 3.92 6.20 6.74
C PHE A 238 4.91 5.29 7.47
N PHE A 239 5.05 4.04 7.03
CA PHE A 239 5.98 3.11 7.66
C PHE A 239 7.45 3.52 7.45
N ILE A 240 7.80 3.89 6.21
CA ILE A 240 9.18 4.20 5.83
C ILE A 240 9.57 5.64 6.21
N ASN A 241 8.62 6.52 6.51
CA ASN A 241 8.84 7.94 6.78
C ASN A 241 9.95 8.21 7.82
N ASP A 242 9.93 7.46 8.95
CA ASP A 242 10.92 7.63 10.02
C ASP A 242 12.36 7.35 9.58
N LEU A 243 12.56 6.60 8.49
CA LEU A 243 13.89 6.35 7.92
C LEU A 243 14.58 7.67 7.54
N ILE A 244 13.80 8.61 7.01
CA ILE A 244 14.28 9.92 6.57
C ILE A 244 14.77 10.71 7.78
N ASP A 245 14.00 10.75 8.86
CA ASP A 245 14.38 11.40 10.12
C ASP A 245 15.66 10.82 10.71
N GLU A 246 15.78 9.49 10.72
CA GLU A 246 16.95 8.82 11.27
C GLU A 246 18.22 9.13 10.46
N VAL A 247 18.11 9.25 9.14
CA VAL A 247 19.26 9.57 8.29
C VAL A 247 19.61 11.06 8.39
N LYS A 248 18.61 11.95 8.45
CA LYS A 248 18.83 13.39 8.66
C LYS A 248 19.56 13.68 9.98
N LYS A 249 19.26 12.94 11.06
CA LYS A 249 19.94 13.07 12.36
C LYS A 249 21.45 12.80 12.30
N LEU A 250 21.92 12.05 11.31
CA LEU A 250 23.36 11.78 11.13
C LEU A 250 24.11 13.04 10.67
N ASN A 251 23.41 14.07 10.18
CA ASN A 251 23.98 15.31 9.66
C ASN A 251 25.07 15.06 8.59
N VAL A 252 24.84 14.05 7.76
CA VAL A 252 25.65 13.71 6.58
C VAL A 252 24.87 14.07 5.32
N GLY A 253 25.53 14.02 4.17
CA GLY A 253 24.89 14.28 2.88
C GLY A 253 25.47 15.47 2.14
N ILE A 254 24.97 15.70 0.94
CA ILE A 254 25.47 16.75 0.05
C ILE A 254 24.94 18.10 0.49
N SER A 255 25.85 19.05 0.73
CA SER A 255 25.49 20.40 1.14
C SER A 255 24.99 21.21 -0.07
N ILE A 256 23.77 21.73 0.01
CA ILE A 256 23.16 22.62 -0.98
C ILE A 256 22.63 23.86 -0.26
N GLY A 257 23.43 24.92 -0.25
CA GLY A 257 23.13 26.10 0.55
C GLY A 257 23.21 25.77 2.04
N GLU A 258 22.11 25.96 2.76
CA GLU A 258 22.00 25.67 4.20
C GLU A 258 21.46 24.25 4.48
N GLU A 259 20.96 23.56 3.46
CA GLU A 259 20.35 22.24 3.58
C GLU A 259 21.30 21.11 3.17
N LYS A 260 21.05 19.90 3.70
CA LYS A 260 21.76 18.68 3.30
C LYS A 260 20.83 17.68 2.65
N VAL A 261 21.14 17.33 1.41
CA VAL A 261 20.45 16.27 0.67
C VAL A 261 21.17 14.96 0.93
N CYS A 262 20.55 14.08 1.71
CA CYS A 262 21.14 12.81 2.15
C CYS A 262 20.38 11.57 1.69
N ILE A 263 19.08 11.68 1.43
CA ILE A 263 18.19 10.57 1.12
C ILE A 263 17.12 11.00 0.11
N MET A 264 16.77 10.11 -0.81
CA MET A 264 15.64 10.24 -1.74
C MET A 264 14.94 8.89 -1.84
N LEU A 265 13.61 8.88 -1.80
CA LEU A 265 12.80 7.68 -1.84
C LEU A 265 11.74 7.76 -2.93
N TYR A 266 11.62 6.68 -3.67
CA TYR A 266 10.47 6.45 -4.52
C TYR A 266 9.87 5.10 -4.15
N ALA A 267 8.85 5.12 -3.29
CA ALA A 267 8.32 3.90 -2.68
C ALA A 267 9.43 3.16 -1.91
N ASP A 268 9.72 1.92 -2.30
CA ASP A 268 10.75 1.04 -1.76
C ASP A 268 12.14 1.26 -2.36
N ASP A 269 12.27 2.00 -3.46
CA ASP A 269 13.56 2.40 -4.01
C ASP A 269 14.14 3.56 -3.19
N VAL A 270 15.33 3.38 -2.61
CA VAL A 270 16.00 4.40 -1.80
C VAL A 270 17.38 4.73 -2.36
N VAL A 271 17.69 6.02 -2.43
CA VAL A 271 19.01 6.52 -2.83
C VAL A 271 19.58 7.36 -1.70
N PHE A 272 20.79 7.03 -1.28
CA PHE A 272 21.59 7.85 -0.37
C PHE A 272 22.62 8.64 -1.17
N LEU A 273 22.87 9.88 -0.77
CA LEU A 273 23.83 10.78 -1.40
C LEU A 273 24.72 11.41 -0.34
N THR A 274 26.04 11.36 -0.54
CA THR A 274 27.02 11.93 0.41
C THR A 274 28.21 12.57 -0.29
N GLU A 275 28.97 13.37 0.47
CA GLU A 275 30.15 14.05 -0.03
C GLU A 275 31.41 13.18 0.05
N SER A 276 31.38 12.17 0.92
CA SER A 276 32.48 11.24 1.16
C SER A 276 32.00 9.80 1.32
N GLU A 277 32.91 8.85 1.09
CA GLU A 277 32.69 7.42 1.31
C GLU A 277 32.44 7.12 2.80
N SER A 278 33.13 7.80 3.72
CA SER A 278 32.96 7.62 5.16
C SER A 278 31.56 7.98 5.63
N GLU A 279 30.99 9.08 5.11
CA GLU A 279 29.60 9.45 5.36
C GLU A 279 28.62 8.39 4.86
N LEU A 280 28.86 7.86 3.65
CA LEU A 280 27.99 6.82 3.07
C LEU A 280 28.01 5.56 3.94
N GLN A 281 29.20 5.17 4.42
CA GLN A 281 29.35 4.02 5.29
C GLN A 281 28.63 4.21 6.65
N ILE A 282 28.62 5.43 7.20
CA ILE A 282 27.88 5.75 8.43
C ILE A 282 26.37 5.50 8.21
N ILE A 283 25.82 5.93 7.07
CA ILE A 283 24.42 5.66 6.72
C ILE A 283 24.20 4.15 6.65
N LEU A 284 25.00 3.42 5.87
CA LEU A 284 24.82 1.98 5.67
C LEU A 284 24.90 1.17 6.98
N ASN A 285 25.85 1.51 7.87
CA ASN A 285 25.96 0.87 9.18
C ASN A 285 24.73 1.14 10.06
N THR A 286 24.20 2.37 9.99
CA THR A 286 22.99 2.75 10.75
C THR A 286 21.77 1.97 10.26
N LEU A 287 21.64 1.78 8.95
CA LEU A 287 20.61 0.94 8.35
C LEU A 287 20.74 -0.52 8.80
N GLU A 288 21.95 -1.07 8.75
CA GLU A 288 22.20 -2.46 9.14
C GLU A 288 21.77 -2.73 10.58
N TYR A 289 22.16 -1.83 11.49
CA TYR A 289 21.80 -1.89 12.90
C TYR A 289 20.28 -1.76 13.13
N LYS A 290 19.63 -0.75 12.54
CA LYS A 290 18.21 -0.48 12.78
C LYS A 290 17.26 -1.47 12.09
N LEU A 291 17.63 -1.97 10.93
CA LEU A 291 16.82 -2.93 10.17
C LEU A 291 17.09 -4.39 10.59
N GLY A 292 17.99 -4.63 11.55
CA GLY A 292 18.30 -5.98 12.05
C GLY A 292 18.95 -6.88 10.99
N LEU A 293 19.69 -6.29 10.04
CA LEU A 293 20.29 -7.00 8.92
C LEU A 293 21.47 -7.90 9.31
N SER A 294 21.95 -7.80 10.56
CA SER A 294 22.99 -8.66 11.10
C SER A 294 22.54 -10.10 11.37
N GLU A 295 21.23 -10.36 11.56
CA GLU A 295 20.71 -11.71 11.89
C GLU A 295 19.82 -12.34 10.81
N ASN A 296 19.25 -11.55 9.89
CA ASN A 296 18.40 -12.06 8.80
C ASN A 296 19.09 -11.97 7.43
N ARG A 297 19.79 -13.05 7.03
CA ARG A 297 20.43 -13.21 5.70
C ARG A 297 19.49 -13.04 4.50
N SER A 298 18.18 -12.92 4.73
CA SER A 298 17.13 -12.82 3.72
C SER A 298 16.95 -11.42 3.14
N ALA A 299 17.38 -10.36 3.82
CA ALA A 299 17.13 -8.95 3.48
C ALA A 299 18.42 -8.18 3.14
N LYS A 300 19.40 -8.83 2.49
CA LYS A 300 20.60 -8.10 2.05
C LYS A 300 20.23 -7.01 1.04
N PRO A 301 20.62 -5.75 1.25
CA PRO A 301 20.56 -4.73 0.21
C PRO A 301 21.41 -5.21 -0.97
N ARG A 302 20.82 -5.19 -2.17
CA ARG A 302 21.60 -5.38 -3.40
C ARG A 302 22.19 -4.02 -3.76
N PHE A 303 23.48 -3.87 -3.53
CA PHE A 303 24.25 -2.77 -4.11
C PHE A 303 24.38 -3.07 -5.61
N SER A 304 23.74 -2.24 -6.44
CA SER A 304 23.93 -2.22 -7.89
C SER A 304 24.88 -1.10 -8.29
#